data_AF-A0A6L9S9Z6-F1
#
_entry.id   AF-A0A6L9S9Z6-F1
#
_cell.length_a   1.000
_cell.length_b   1.000
_cell.length_c   1.000
_cell.angle_alpha   90.00
_cell.angle_beta   90.00
_cell.angle_gamma   90.00
#
_symmetry.space_group_name_H-M   'P 1'
#
loop_
_entity.id
_entity.type
_entity.pdbx_description
1 polymer ?
#
loop_
_entity_poly.entity_id
_entity_poly.type
_entity_poly.pdbx_seq_one_letter_code
_entity_poly.pdbx_strand_id
1 'polypeptide(L)'
;MAQPTLSNANQESYVAQGLALAVLYEGVYAITADKLKFEFAFGYAWRRFPHMDRFRRVLATGAADPYHAVIGRSERRRGSLLAAWASHGPNLEPYVWNEGWSIEESGQMLADWSGVPWTDWQTLGRNLLAHLRGETEYQNGSGDGRGAAGHA
;
A
#
# COMPACT_ATOMS: atom_id res chain seq x y z
N MET A 1 -22.37 -10.26 -17.62
CA MET A 1 -22.84 -10.76 -16.30
C MET A 1 -22.31 -9.81 -15.24
N ALA A 2 -23.17 -9.26 -14.37
CA ALA A 2 -22.73 -8.38 -13.29
C ALA A 2 -21.96 -9.20 -12.26
N GLN A 3 -20.70 -8.86 -11.99
CA GLN A 3 -19.95 -9.54 -10.93
C GLN A 3 -20.57 -9.20 -9.57
N PRO A 4 -20.66 -10.16 -8.64
CA PRO A 4 -21.20 -9.91 -7.30
C PRO A 4 -20.41 -8.79 -6.62
N THR A 5 -21.13 -7.84 -6.01
CA THR A 5 -20.53 -6.71 -5.31
C THR A 5 -19.72 -7.23 -4.12
N LEU A 6 -18.41 -6.95 -4.09
CA LEU A 6 -17.55 -7.30 -2.97
C LEU A 6 -18.04 -6.65 -1.69
N SER A 7 -18.06 -7.41 -0.59
CA SER A 7 -18.34 -6.84 0.73
C SER A 7 -17.30 -5.77 1.09
N ASN A 8 -17.67 -4.79 1.90
CA ASN A 8 -16.74 -3.73 2.35
C ASN A 8 -15.47 -4.31 2.98
N ALA A 9 -15.63 -5.34 3.82
CA ALA A 9 -14.51 -6.02 4.46
C ALA A 9 -13.58 -6.72 3.46
N ASN A 10 -14.13 -7.34 2.41
CA ASN A 10 -13.33 -7.96 1.35
C ASN A 10 -12.61 -6.92 0.49
N GLN A 11 -13.25 -5.77 0.20
CA GLN A 11 -12.60 -4.68 -0.54
C GLN A 11 -11.37 -4.17 0.22
N GLU A 12 -11.53 -3.82 1.50
CA GLU A 12 -10.44 -3.35 2.36
C GLU A 12 -9.36 -4.42 2.53
N SER A 13 -9.76 -5.68 2.68
CA SER A 13 -8.84 -6.82 2.83
C SER A 13 -8.00 -7.07 1.58
N TYR A 14 -8.60 -7.10 0.39
CA TYR A 14 -7.86 -7.34 -0.85
C TYR A 14 -6.88 -6.22 -1.17
N VAL A 15 -7.27 -4.96 -0.96
CA VAL A 15 -6.33 -3.85 -1.17
C VAL A 15 -5.14 -3.93 -0.22
N ALA A 16 -5.39 -4.25 1.04
CA ALA A 16 -4.31 -4.38 2.01
C ALA A 16 -3.32 -5.50 1.67
N GLN A 17 -3.85 -6.66 1.30
CA GLN A 17 -3.05 -7.82 0.89
C GLN A 17 -2.30 -7.54 -0.41
N GLY A 18 -2.97 -6.94 -1.40
CA GLY A 18 -2.37 -6.62 -2.69
C GLY A 18 -1.23 -5.61 -2.57
N LEU A 19 -1.38 -4.59 -1.72
CA LEU A 19 -0.30 -3.67 -1.42
C LEU A 19 0.88 -4.35 -0.72
N ALA A 20 0.61 -5.20 0.29
CA ALA A 20 1.68 -5.91 1.00
C ALA A 20 2.50 -6.76 0.04
N LEU A 21 1.82 -7.58 -0.77
CA LEU A 21 2.47 -8.43 -1.77
C LEU A 21 3.23 -7.60 -2.81
N ALA A 22 2.66 -6.49 -3.29
CA ALA A 22 3.28 -5.67 -4.32
C ALA A 22 4.54 -4.96 -3.82
N VAL A 23 4.54 -4.55 -2.54
CA VAL A 23 5.72 -3.96 -1.89
C VAL A 23 6.82 -5.00 -1.69
N LEU A 24 6.47 -6.20 -1.25
CA LEU A 24 7.40 -7.34 -1.17
C LEU A 24 7.98 -7.72 -2.55
N TYR A 25 7.14 -7.73 -3.58
CA TYR A 25 7.54 -8.04 -4.95
C TYR A 25 8.60 -7.06 -5.49
N GLU A 26 8.51 -5.78 -5.11
CA GLU A 26 9.50 -4.75 -5.44
C GLU A 26 10.75 -4.81 -4.52
N GLY A 27 10.89 -5.86 -3.72
CA GLY A 27 12.04 -6.10 -2.83
C GLY A 27 12.10 -5.17 -1.62
N VAL A 28 10.97 -4.55 -1.25
CA VAL A 28 10.90 -3.63 -0.11
C VAL A 28 10.24 -4.34 1.08
N TYR A 29 10.94 -4.38 2.21
CA TYR A 29 10.50 -5.08 3.42
C TYR A 29 10.00 -4.16 4.53
N ALA A 30 10.10 -2.84 4.32
CA ALA A 30 9.60 -1.83 5.24
C ALA A 30 9.26 -0.55 4.49
N ILE A 31 8.11 0.05 4.82
CA ILE A 31 7.74 1.42 4.43
C ILE A 31 7.45 2.24 5.68
N THR A 32 7.32 3.57 5.54
CA THR A 32 7.03 4.43 6.68
C THR A 32 5.65 4.14 7.28
N ALA A 33 5.57 4.12 8.62
CA ALA A 33 4.33 4.13 9.40
C ALA A 33 3.78 5.55 9.61
N ASP A 34 4.44 6.58 9.05
CA ASP A 34 3.87 7.93 9.01
C ASP A 34 2.59 7.91 8.18
N LYS A 35 1.47 8.08 8.88
CA LYS A 35 0.14 8.02 8.31
C LYS A 35 -0.03 9.01 7.15
N LEU A 36 0.41 10.25 7.31
CA LEU A 36 0.17 11.29 6.30
C LEU A 36 0.96 10.96 5.03
N LYS A 37 2.25 10.62 5.16
CA LYS A 37 3.08 10.21 4.01
C LYS A 37 2.48 9.00 3.30
N PHE A 38 2.03 8.00 4.06
CA PHE A 38 1.36 6.83 3.51
C PHE A 38 0.08 7.20 2.76
N GLU A 39 -0.82 7.99 3.36
CA GLU A 39 -2.10 8.38 2.75
C GLU A 39 -1.89 9.19 1.46
N PHE A 40 -0.91 10.11 1.43
CA PHE A 40 -0.57 10.87 0.21
C PHE A 40 -0.03 9.96 -0.90
N ALA A 41 0.95 9.11 -0.59
CA ALA A 41 1.50 8.16 -1.54
C ALA A 41 0.45 7.18 -2.06
N PHE A 42 -0.38 6.65 -1.16
CA PHE A 42 -1.46 5.73 -1.51
C PHE A 42 -2.50 6.44 -2.39
N GLY A 43 -2.94 7.65 -2.03
CA GLY A 43 -3.87 8.43 -2.84
C GLY A 43 -3.30 8.79 -4.22
N TYR A 44 -1.99 9.00 -4.34
CA TYR A 44 -1.31 9.17 -5.63
C TYR A 44 -1.35 7.89 -6.49
N ALA A 45 -1.00 6.74 -5.90
CA ALA A 45 -0.99 5.45 -6.57
C ALA A 45 -2.41 4.99 -6.96
N TRP A 46 -3.37 5.17 -6.05
CA TRP A 46 -4.75 4.72 -6.20
C TRP A 46 -5.48 5.39 -7.36
N ARG A 47 -5.28 6.69 -7.55
CA ARG A 47 -5.85 7.42 -8.70
C ARG A 47 -5.37 6.91 -10.07
N ARG A 48 -4.29 6.14 -10.09
CA ARG A 48 -3.72 5.50 -11.29
C ARG A 48 -4.05 4.02 -11.38
N PHE A 49 -4.75 3.48 -10.39
CA PHE A 49 -5.11 2.07 -10.34
C PHE A 49 -6.34 1.83 -11.22
N PRO A 50 -6.25 1.02 -12.29
CA PRO A 50 -7.35 0.84 -13.25
C PRO A 50 -8.64 0.29 -12.63
N HIS A 51 -8.52 -0.42 -11.51
CA HIS A 51 -9.63 -1.12 -10.86
C HIS A 51 -10.19 -0.38 -9.64
N MET A 52 -9.91 0.92 -9.50
CA MET A 52 -10.39 1.71 -8.34
C MET A 52 -11.91 1.62 -8.14
N ASP A 53 -12.69 1.55 -9.22
CA ASP A 53 -14.15 1.46 -9.19
C ASP A 53 -14.69 0.15 -8.60
N ARG A 54 -13.83 -0.87 -8.48
CA ARG A 54 -14.17 -2.15 -7.86
C ARG A 54 -14.09 -2.10 -6.34
N PHE A 55 -13.27 -1.20 -5.81
CA PHE A 55 -12.99 -1.05 -4.39
C PHE A 55 -13.46 0.32 -3.88
N ARG A 56 -14.68 0.72 -4.27
CA ARG A 56 -15.23 2.05 -3.97
C ARG A 56 -15.22 2.39 -2.49
N ARG A 57 -15.28 1.36 -1.61
CA ARG A 57 -15.23 1.58 -0.17
C ARG A 57 -13.90 2.16 0.30
N VAL A 58 -12.78 1.86 -0.38
CA VAL A 58 -11.44 2.19 0.11
C VAL A 58 -11.16 3.70 0.12
N LEU A 59 -11.83 4.49 -0.73
CA LEU A 59 -11.72 5.95 -0.75
C LEU A 59 -13.06 6.68 -0.62
N ALA A 60 -14.16 6.00 -0.28
CA ALA A 60 -15.45 6.68 -0.13
C ALA A 60 -15.36 7.74 0.98
N THR A 61 -15.94 8.92 0.75
CA THR A 61 -16.03 10.03 1.71
C THR A 61 -16.71 9.52 3.00
N GLY A 62 -15.95 9.41 4.10
CA GLY A 62 -16.41 8.81 5.36
C GLY A 62 -16.13 7.30 5.52
N ALA A 63 -15.45 6.68 4.55
CA ALA A 63 -14.81 5.40 4.75
C ALA A 63 -13.50 5.56 5.52
N ALA A 64 -13.18 4.54 6.31
CA ALA A 64 -12.01 4.50 7.16
C ALA A 64 -10.78 4.92 6.36
N ASP A 65 -10.17 6.04 6.78
CA ASP A 65 -8.73 6.24 6.84
C ASP A 65 -7.97 5.09 6.13
N PRO A 66 -7.43 5.31 4.91
CA PRO A 66 -6.76 4.28 4.14
C PRO A 66 -5.66 3.59 4.93
N TYR A 67 -5.00 4.29 5.86
CA TYR A 67 -4.05 3.71 6.78
C TYR A 67 -4.74 2.73 7.74
N HIS A 68 -5.88 3.06 8.34
CA HIS A 68 -6.64 2.08 9.14
C HIS A 68 -7.27 0.95 8.31
N ALA A 69 -7.74 1.24 7.11
CA ALA A 69 -8.33 0.26 6.19
C ALA A 69 -7.28 -0.67 5.58
N VAL A 70 -6.02 -0.27 5.47
CA VAL A 70 -4.95 -1.10 4.91
C VAL A 70 -4.11 -1.74 6.02
N ILE A 71 -3.72 -0.96 7.02
CA ILE A 71 -2.73 -1.30 8.04
C ILE A 71 -3.37 -1.61 9.39
N GLY A 72 -4.16 -0.67 9.93
CA GLY A 72 -4.57 -0.68 11.35
C GLY A 72 -5.41 -1.90 11.80
N ARG A 73 -5.98 -2.66 10.86
CA ARG A 73 -6.71 -3.91 11.14
C ARG A 73 -6.06 -5.15 10.52
N SER A 74 -4.95 -5.03 9.78
CA SER A 74 -4.44 -6.13 8.94
C SER A 74 -4.18 -7.41 9.73
N GLU A 75 -3.52 -7.31 10.88
CA GLU A 75 -3.24 -8.47 11.76
C GLU A 75 -4.49 -9.02 12.47
N ARG A 76 -5.53 -8.20 12.62
CA ARG A 76 -6.77 -8.57 13.30
C ARG A 76 -7.82 -9.14 12.35
N ARG A 77 -7.55 -9.19 11.04
CA ARG A 77 -8.47 -9.76 10.06
C ARG A 77 -8.59 -11.25 10.28
N ARG A 78 -9.82 -11.75 10.28
CA ARG A 78 -10.14 -13.18 10.30
C ARG A 78 -10.53 -13.59 8.88
N GLY A 79 -9.98 -14.69 8.38
CA GLY A 79 -10.28 -15.24 7.05
C GLY A 79 -9.05 -15.75 6.32
N SER A 80 -9.20 -16.09 5.04
CA SER A 80 -8.10 -16.49 4.17
C SER A 80 -7.23 -15.28 3.86
N LEU A 81 -6.09 -15.17 4.53
CA LEU A 81 -5.08 -14.13 4.32
C LEU A 81 -3.90 -14.72 3.55
N LEU A 82 -3.42 -13.97 2.57
CA LEU A 82 -2.22 -14.26 1.78
C LEU A 82 -1.05 -13.41 2.22
N ALA A 83 -1.31 -12.18 2.67
CA ALA A 83 -0.31 -11.28 3.21
C ALA A 83 -0.92 -10.36 4.28
N ALA A 84 -0.06 -9.76 5.09
CA ALA A 84 -0.46 -8.78 6.08
C ALA A 84 0.65 -7.76 6.32
N TRP A 85 0.36 -6.80 7.18
CA TRP A 85 1.29 -5.75 7.62
C TRP A 85 1.52 -5.89 9.12
N ALA A 86 2.78 -5.88 9.52
CA ALA A 86 3.19 -5.69 10.91
C ALA A 86 3.61 -4.23 11.12
N SER A 87 3.35 -3.68 12.30
CA SER A 87 3.87 -2.37 12.69
C SER A 87 5.06 -2.55 13.62
N HIS A 88 6.25 -2.11 13.20
CA HIS A 88 7.47 -2.17 13.99
C HIS A 88 8.09 -0.77 14.12
N GLY A 89 7.80 -0.09 15.23
CA GLY A 89 8.27 1.27 15.46
C GLY A 89 7.81 2.25 14.36
N PRO A 90 8.74 2.93 13.66
CA PRO A 90 8.40 3.86 12.58
C PRO A 90 8.08 3.18 11.25
N ASN A 91 8.09 1.85 11.19
CA ASN A 91 7.99 1.07 9.97
C ASN A 91 6.73 0.21 9.92
N LEU A 92 6.24 0.03 8.70
CA LEU A 92 5.24 -0.95 8.31
C LEU A 92 5.92 -2.03 7.48
N GLU A 93 5.87 -3.25 7.96
CA GLU A 93 6.56 -4.40 7.39
C GLU A 93 5.54 -5.34 6.78
N PRO A 94 5.49 -5.46 5.43
CA PRO A 94 4.64 -6.45 4.80
C PRO A 94 5.26 -7.83 4.97
N TYR A 95 4.41 -8.85 5.11
CA TYR A 95 4.84 -10.24 5.14
C TYR A 95 3.81 -11.14 4.47
N VAL A 96 4.26 -12.26 3.90
CA VAL A 96 3.39 -13.34 3.42
C VAL A 96 2.86 -14.09 4.63
N TRP A 97 1.54 -14.32 4.67
CA TRP A 97 0.88 -14.91 5.85
C TRP A 97 1.19 -16.39 6.02
N ASN A 98 1.28 -17.14 4.92
CA ASN A 98 1.52 -18.58 4.95
C ASN A 98 2.99 -18.89 4.66
N GLU A 99 3.70 -19.41 5.67
CA GLU A 99 5.06 -19.93 5.53
C GLU A 99 5.06 -21.08 4.52
N GLY A 100 5.58 -20.85 3.32
CA GLY A 100 5.64 -21.83 2.23
C GLY A 100 5.03 -21.36 0.91
N TRP A 101 4.36 -20.22 0.89
CA TRP A 101 3.90 -19.59 -0.34
C TRP A 101 4.89 -18.51 -0.79
N SER A 102 5.21 -18.49 -2.09
CA SER A 102 5.94 -17.37 -2.68
C SER A 102 5.04 -16.13 -2.80
N ILE A 103 5.68 -14.97 -3.00
CA ILE A 103 5.00 -13.71 -3.27
C ILE A 103 4.18 -13.83 -4.56
N GLU A 104 4.72 -14.49 -5.57
CA GLU A 104 4.09 -14.70 -6.88
C GLU A 104 2.86 -15.61 -6.79
N GLU A 105 2.95 -16.74 -6.09
CA GLU A 105 1.81 -17.64 -5.90
C GLU A 105 0.70 -16.95 -5.10
N SER A 106 1.08 -16.21 -4.05
CA SER A 106 0.15 -15.40 -3.26
C SER A 106 -0.49 -14.30 -4.10
N GLY A 107 0.29 -13.63 -4.96
CA GLY A 107 -0.18 -12.60 -5.87
C GLY A 107 -1.17 -13.13 -6.90
N GLN A 108 -0.90 -14.31 -7.46
CA GLN A 108 -1.81 -14.96 -8.41
C GLN A 108 -3.11 -15.40 -7.73
N MET A 109 -3.04 -15.97 -6.53
CA MET A 109 -4.23 -16.35 -5.77
C MET A 109 -5.08 -15.12 -5.39
N LEU A 110 -4.43 -14.02 -5.02
CA LEU A 110 -5.14 -12.75 -4.80
C LEU A 110 -5.80 -12.25 -6.08
N ALA A 111 -5.16 -12.40 -7.24
CA ALA A 111 -5.74 -12.02 -8.51
C ALA A 111 -7.02 -12.81 -8.79
N ASP A 112 -7.03 -14.11 -8.51
CA ASP A 112 -8.20 -14.97 -8.65
C ASP A 112 -9.33 -14.56 -7.69
N TRP A 113 -9.02 -14.28 -6.43
CA TRP A 113 -10.01 -13.87 -5.42
C TRP A 113 -10.60 -12.48 -5.68
N SER A 114 -9.72 -11.54 -6.03
CA SER A 114 -10.08 -10.14 -6.21
C SER A 114 -10.67 -9.89 -7.59
N GLY A 115 -10.38 -10.73 -8.60
CA GLY A 115 -10.71 -10.49 -10.00
C GLY A 115 -9.91 -9.35 -10.63
N VAL A 116 -8.77 -8.99 -10.05
CA VAL A 116 -7.85 -7.96 -10.53
C VAL A 116 -6.51 -8.60 -10.87
N PRO A 117 -5.97 -8.42 -12.09
CA PRO A 117 -4.69 -8.99 -12.48
C PRO A 117 -3.56 -8.66 -11.49
N TRP A 118 -2.69 -9.65 -11.23
CA TRP A 118 -1.53 -9.46 -10.36
C TRP A 118 -0.63 -8.31 -10.82
N THR A 119 -0.48 -8.12 -12.13
CA THR A 119 0.30 -7.02 -12.74
C THR A 119 -0.23 -5.63 -12.37
N ASP A 120 -1.53 -5.49 -12.13
CA ASP A 120 -2.11 -4.21 -11.74
C ASP A 120 -1.85 -3.91 -10.26
N TRP A 121 -1.82 -4.94 -9.41
CA TRP A 121 -1.38 -4.82 -8.02
C TRP A 121 0.10 -4.44 -7.93
N GLN A 122 0.96 -5.08 -8.71
CA GLN A 122 2.39 -4.71 -8.82
C GLN A 122 2.54 -3.24 -9.24
N THR A 123 1.78 -2.80 -10.24
CA THR A 123 1.78 -1.39 -10.69
C THR A 123 1.34 -0.44 -9.58
N LEU A 124 0.32 -0.79 -8.80
CA LEU A 124 -0.12 -0.01 -7.64
C LEU A 124 1.01 0.11 -6.60
N GLY A 125 1.67 -1.00 -6.24
CA GLY A 125 2.80 -1.01 -5.30
C GLY A 125 3.98 -0.18 -5.79
N ARG A 126 4.35 -0.31 -7.07
CA ARG A 126 5.41 0.51 -7.68
C ARG A 126 5.10 2.00 -7.61
N ASN A 127 3.87 2.41 -7.92
CA ASN A 127 3.46 3.80 -7.85
C ASN A 127 3.48 4.34 -6.41
N LEU A 128 3.09 3.52 -5.43
CA LEU A 128 3.17 3.87 -4.01
C LEU A 128 4.64 4.12 -3.61
N LEU A 129 5.52 3.17 -3.92
CA LEU A 129 6.94 3.23 -3.56
C LEU A 129 7.67 4.37 -4.26
N ALA A 130 7.36 4.64 -5.53
CA ALA A 130 7.93 5.77 -6.26
C ALA A 130 7.62 7.10 -5.56
N HIS A 131 6.41 7.27 -5.04
CA HIS A 131 6.03 8.48 -4.33
C HIS A 131 6.74 8.60 -2.97
N LEU A 132 6.78 7.51 -2.19
CA LEU A 132 7.48 7.47 -0.90
C LEU A 132 8.98 7.76 -1.03
N ARG A 133 9.62 7.24 -2.09
CA ARG A 133 11.04 7.49 -2.38
C ARG A 133 11.27 8.92 -2.85
N GLY A 134 10.41 9.46 -3.71
CA GLY A 134 10.48 10.84 -4.18
C GLY A 134 10.38 11.88 -3.06
N GLU A 135 9.56 11.66 -2.03
CA GLU A 135 9.53 12.54 -0.84
C GLU A 135 10.83 12.50 -0.03
N THR A 136 11.50 11.34 0.01
CA THR A 136 12.76 11.17 0.74
C THR A 136 13.89 11.99 0.11
N GLU A 137 13.88 12.15 -1.21
CA GLU A 137 14.87 12.96 -1.94
C GLU A 137 14.66 14.48 -1.76
N TYR A 138 13.41 14.95 -1.66
CA TYR A 138 13.11 16.37 -1.40
C TYR A 138 13.50 16.82 0.02
N GLN A 139 13.45 15.93 1.02
CA GLN A 139 13.87 16.26 2.40
C GLN A 139 15.39 16.39 2.54
N ASN A 140 16.18 15.73 1.70
CA ASN A 140 17.65 15.83 1.71
C ASN A 140 18.22 16.97 0.84
N GLY A 141 17.38 17.63 0.04
CA GLY A 141 17.79 18.71 -0.88
C GLY A 141 17.50 20.14 -0.43
N SER A 142 16.84 20.37 0.71
CA SER A 142 16.48 21.72 1.19
C SER A 142 17.44 22.28 2.25
N GLY A 143 18.68 21.78 2.29
CA GLY A 143 19.65 22.06 3.34
C GLY A 143 20.90 22.81 2.92
N ASP A 144 20.90 23.67 1.89
CA ASP A 144 21.90 24.74 1.83
C ASP A 144 21.49 25.82 0.83
N GLY A 145 21.61 27.09 1.23
CA GLY A 145 21.17 28.21 0.40
C GLY A 145 20.71 29.45 1.15
N ARG A 146 21.34 29.80 2.28
CA ARG A 146 21.45 31.21 2.68
C ARG A 146 22.91 31.57 2.85
N GLY A 147 23.42 32.26 1.83
CA GLY A 147 24.73 32.86 1.86
C GLY A 147 24.83 34.09 2.77
N ALA A 148 26.09 34.37 3.07
CA ALA A 148 26.73 35.68 3.14
C ALA A 148 26.31 36.68 4.22
N ALA A 149 27.22 36.89 5.18
CA ALA A 149 27.93 38.17 5.44
C ALA A 149 28.94 37.87 6.58
N GLY A 150 30.25 38.07 6.46
CA GLY A 150 30.90 39.29 5.96
C GLY A 150 31.00 40.29 7.12
N HIS A 151 32.05 40.19 7.94
CA HIS A 151 32.67 41.26 8.76
C HIS A 151 33.95 40.63 9.35
N ALA A 152 35.11 40.97 8.78
CA ALA A 152 35.97 42.11 9.17
C ALA A 152 36.77 41.78 10.44
#